data_AF-A0A3N1MBM6-F1
#
_entry.id   AF-A0A3N1MBM6-F1
#
_cell.length_a   1.000
_cell.length_b   1.000
_cell.length_c   1.000
_cell.angle_alpha   90.00
_cell.angle_beta   90.00
_cell.angle_gamma   90.00
#
_symmetry.space_group_name_H-M   'P 1'
#
loop_
_entity.id
_entity.type
_entity.pdbx_description
1 polymer ?
#
loop_
_entity_poly.entity_id
_entity_poly.type
_entity_poly.pdbx_seq_one_letter_code
_entity_poly.pdbx_strand_id
1 'polypeptide(L)'
;MDGPAWSRAGAEMDDDRTWREIVVMILFATLGLGFPDIDHLFLSWLHHRSIVTHSVLIPLPFLLARNEAVRAGAAGFLVGVSIHLAADILSPAKGFGTVWLPWPIKASLGPLSPMWIAANSGVAMVCSLHAMQGLKLRHATGIFGLLSFGLAAAYATLHERKGMAFLAFLVVFVLAFAFEWWMARQRRSATAEARDREAR
;
A
#
# COMPACT_ATOMS: atom_id res chain seq x y z
N MET A 1 -44.95 -18.07 3.41
CA MET A 1 -43.96 -18.64 4.35
C MET A 1 -42.71 -17.79 4.21
N ASP A 2 -42.55 -16.83 5.12
CA ASP A 2 -41.35 -16.01 5.18
C ASP A 2 -40.21 -16.84 5.80
N GLY A 3 -39.12 -17.03 5.05
CA GLY A 3 -37.93 -17.70 5.53
C GLY A 3 -37.37 -17.03 6.81
N PRO A 4 -36.66 -17.79 7.64
CA PRO A 4 -36.23 -17.31 8.95
C PRO A 4 -35.33 -16.07 8.84
N ALA A 5 -35.46 -15.13 9.79
CA ALA A 5 -34.80 -13.81 9.75
C ALA A 5 -33.26 -13.87 9.56
N TRP A 6 -32.61 -14.98 9.92
CA TRP A 6 -31.17 -15.19 9.69
C TRP A 6 -30.81 -15.46 8.22
N SER A 7 -31.76 -15.90 7.39
CA SER A 7 -31.54 -16.08 5.94
C SER A 7 -31.52 -14.75 5.17
N ARG A 8 -31.96 -13.64 5.81
CA ARG A 8 -31.92 -12.27 5.25
C ARG A 8 -30.82 -11.40 5.85
N ALA A 9 -30.26 -11.80 7.01
CA ALA A 9 -29.20 -11.03 7.68
C ALA A 9 -27.78 -11.30 7.13
N GLY A 10 -27.63 -12.29 6.25
CA GLY A 10 -26.36 -12.63 5.60
C GLY A 10 -26.37 -12.64 4.06
N ALA A 11 -27.52 -12.33 3.46
CA ALA A 11 -27.71 -12.27 2.02
C ALA A 11 -27.90 -10.79 1.61
N GLU A 12 -27.24 -10.35 0.55
CA GLU A 12 -27.14 -8.94 0.09
C GLU A 12 -26.28 -8.00 0.94
N MET A 13 -25.09 -8.47 1.33
CA MET A 13 -23.93 -7.65 0.98
C MET A 13 -23.85 -7.69 -0.55
N ASP A 14 -23.79 -6.53 -1.21
CA ASP A 14 -23.65 -6.40 -2.66
C ASP A 14 -22.32 -7.08 -3.11
N ASP A 15 -22.40 -8.39 -3.38
CA ASP A 15 -21.28 -9.29 -3.68
C ASP A 15 -20.52 -8.75 -4.90
N ASP A 16 -21.27 -8.27 -5.90
CA ASP A 16 -20.75 -7.69 -7.14
C ASP A 16 -19.88 -6.45 -6.88
N ARG A 17 -20.32 -5.56 -5.98
CA ARG A 17 -19.55 -4.37 -5.60
C ARG A 17 -18.27 -4.74 -4.87
N THR A 18 -18.34 -5.72 -3.98
CA THR A 18 -17.18 -6.25 -3.23
C THR A 18 -16.13 -6.83 -4.18
N TRP A 19 -16.54 -7.70 -5.09
CA TRP A 19 -15.64 -8.31 -6.07
C TRP A 19 -15.06 -7.27 -7.02
N ARG A 20 -15.85 -6.29 -7.45
CA ARG A 20 -15.36 -5.17 -8.25
C ARG A 20 -14.21 -4.44 -7.57
N GLU A 21 -14.35 -4.11 -6.29
CA GLU A 21 -13.31 -3.39 -5.54
C GLU A 21 -12.05 -4.24 -5.35
N ILE A 22 -12.21 -5.54 -5.08
CA ILE A 22 -11.08 -6.49 -4.99
C ILE A 22 -10.35 -6.60 -6.33
N VAL A 23 -11.08 -6.74 -7.44
CA VAL A 23 -10.49 -6.81 -8.79
C VAL A 23 -9.76 -5.51 -9.13
N VAL A 24 -10.37 -4.36 -8.88
CA VAL A 24 -9.74 -3.05 -9.09
C VAL A 24 -8.46 -2.94 -8.26
N MET A 25 -8.49 -3.35 -6.99
CA MET A 25 -7.32 -3.36 -6.13
C MET A 25 -6.20 -4.25 -6.68
N ILE A 26 -6.50 -5.48 -7.13
CA ILE A 26 -5.50 -6.40 -7.71
C ILE A 26 -4.87 -5.77 -8.95
N LEU A 27 -5.70 -5.27 -9.87
CA LEU A 27 -5.23 -4.65 -11.11
C LEU A 27 -4.28 -3.49 -10.81
N PHE A 28 -4.68 -2.60 -9.90
CA PHE A 28 -3.86 -1.45 -9.54
C PHE A 28 -2.63 -1.82 -8.72
N ALA A 29 -2.65 -2.92 -7.95
CA ALA A 29 -1.45 -3.42 -7.29
C ALA A 29 -0.39 -3.88 -8.30
N THR A 30 -0.81 -4.54 -9.38
CA THR A 30 0.10 -4.89 -10.49
C THR A 30 0.65 -3.63 -11.17
N LEU A 31 -0.19 -2.61 -11.40
CA LEU A 31 0.27 -1.33 -11.95
C LEU A 31 1.26 -0.62 -11.02
N GLY A 32 0.96 -0.56 -9.72
CA GLY A 32 1.82 0.04 -8.70
C GLY A 32 3.16 -0.67 -8.56
N LEU A 33 3.22 -1.97 -8.84
CA LEU A 33 4.46 -2.75 -8.82
C LEU A 33 5.44 -2.32 -9.94
N GLY A 34 4.93 -1.97 -11.11
CA GLY A 34 5.75 -1.46 -12.22
C GLY A 34 5.93 0.05 -12.21
N PHE A 35 5.15 0.76 -11.39
CA PHE A 35 5.10 2.22 -11.43
C PHE A 35 6.42 2.92 -11.10
N PRO A 36 7.22 2.51 -10.09
CA PRO A 36 8.47 3.22 -9.79
C PRO A 36 9.42 3.31 -10.98
N ASP A 37 9.48 2.28 -11.82
CA ASP A 37 10.36 2.17 -12.99
C ASP A 37 9.88 2.94 -14.22
N ILE A 38 8.70 3.57 -14.21
CA ILE A 38 8.29 4.43 -15.34
C ILE A 38 9.25 5.61 -15.54
N ASP A 39 10.04 5.94 -14.52
CA ASP A 39 11.06 6.97 -14.62
C ASP A 39 12.16 6.63 -15.65
N HIS A 40 12.37 5.36 -15.99
CA HIS A 40 13.26 4.95 -17.09
C HIS A 40 12.75 5.44 -18.46
N LEU A 41 11.44 5.61 -18.62
CA LEU A 41 10.86 6.17 -19.85
C LEU A 41 11.09 7.69 -19.96
N PHE A 42 11.37 8.36 -18.84
CA PHE A 42 11.49 9.81 -18.75
C PHE A 42 12.80 10.25 -18.08
N LEU A 43 13.90 9.53 -18.31
CA LEU A 43 15.19 9.77 -17.63
C LEU A 43 15.69 11.23 -17.71
N SER A 44 15.43 11.92 -18.82
CA SER A 44 15.82 13.32 -18.99
C SER A 44 15.08 14.29 -18.06
N TRP A 45 13.90 13.91 -17.58
CA TRP A 45 13.02 14.70 -16.71
C TRP A 45 13.00 14.16 -15.28
N LEU A 46 12.75 12.87 -15.10
CA LEU A 46 12.56 12.26 -13.78
C LEU A 46 13.85 11.73 -13.17
N HIS A 47 14.84 11.37 -14.00
CA HIS A 47 16.03 10.62 -13.64
C HIS A 47 15.72 9.22 -13.08
N HIS A 48 16.71 8.32 -13.04
CA HIS A 48 16.53 7.01 -12.40
C HIS A 48 16.28 7.15 -10.91
N ARG A 49 15.33 6.37 -10.38
CA ARG A 49 14.86 6.44 -8.98
C ARG A 49 14.38 7.82 -8.61
N SER A 50 13.47 8.34 -9.42
CA SER A 50 12.90 9.67 -9.19
C SER A 50 12.19 9.73 -7.84
N ILE A 51 12.39 10.82 -7.09
CA ILE A 51 11.67 11.08 -5.83
C ILE A 51 10.16 11.04 -6.03
N VAL A 52 9.68 11.27 -7.26
CA VAL A 52 8.26 11.27 -7.60
C VAL A 52 7.74 9.85 -7.76
N THR A 53 8.39 9.02 -8.58
CA THR A 53 7.93 7.65 -8.89
C THR A 53 8.24 6.67 -7.76
N HIS A 54 9.34 6.89 -7.02
CA HIS A 54 9.72 6.12 -5.84
C HIS A 54 9.15 6.74 -4.55
N SER A 55 7.91 7.19 -4.62
CA SER A 55 7.20 7.75 -3.47
C SER A 55 5.71 7.46 -3.48
N VAL A 56 5.08 7.75 -2.35
CA VAL A 56 3.64 7.70 -2.18
C VAL A 56 2.91 8.93 -2.73
N LEU A 57 3.64 9.94 -3.23
CA LEU A 57 3.09 11.26 -3.56
C LEU A 57 1.95 11.19 -4.58
N ILE A 58 2.08 10.33 -5.58
CA ILE A 58 1.10 10.20 -6.67
C ILE A 58 -0.16 9.44 -6.21
N PRO A 59 -0.07 8.25 -5.59
CA PRO A 59 -1.27 7.52 -5.18
C PRO A 59 -2.00 8.11 -3.96
N LEU A 60 -1.33 8.88 -3.08
CA LEU A 60 -1.93 9.37 -1.83
C LEU A 60 -3.21 10.21 -2.00
N PRO A 61 -3.27 11.22 -2.89
CA PRO A 61 -4.48 12.03 -3.06
C PRO A 61 -5.72 11.22 -3.42
N PHE A 62 -5.55 10.09 -4.11
CA PHE A 62 -6.66 9.23 -4.53
C PHE A 62 -7.32 8.49 -3.36
N LEU A 63 -6.66 8.37 -2.20
CA LEU A 63 -7.28 7.85 -0.98
C LEU A 63 -8.39 8.78 -0.44
N LEU A 64 -8.38 10.05 -0.82
CA LEU A 64 -9.41 11.03 -0.43
C LEU A 64 -10.67 10.97 -1.30
N ALA A 65 -10.67 10.12 -2.34
CA ALA A 65 -11.81 10.00 -3.24
C ALA A 65 -13.05 9.46 -2.50
N ARG A 66 -14.22 10.01 -2.82
CA ARG A 66 -15.50 9.49 -2.30
C ARG A 66 -15.89 8.14 -2.91
N ASN A 67 -15.33 7.81 -4.07
CA ASN A 67 -15.59 6.57 -4.78
C ASN A 67 -14.77 5.43 -4.17
N GLU A 68 -15.44 4.38 -3.70
CA GLU A 68 -14.79 3.22 -3.06
C GLU A 68 -13.90 2.42 -4.02
N ALA A 69 -14.25 2.31 -5.30
CA ALA A 69 -13.40 1.65 -6.29
C ALA A 69 -12.10 2.45 -6.53
N VAL A 70 -12.16 3.79 -6.55
CA VAL A 70 -10.96 4.64 -6.66
C VAL A 70 -10.08 4.46 -5.42
N ARG A 71 -10.66 4.43 -4.22
CA ARG A 71 -9.92 4.15 -2.98
C ARG A 71 -9.31 2.76 -2.96
N ALA A 72 -10.04 1.74 -3.42
CA ALA A 72 -9.55 0.37 -3.54
C ALA A 72 -8.39 0.28 -4.55
N GLY A 73 -8.50 0.97 -5.69
CA GLY A 73 -7.41 1.08 -6.67
C GLY A 73 -6.19 1.77 -6.08
N ALA A 74 -6.36 2.89 -5.37
CA ALA A 74 -5.27 3.59 -4.71
C ALA A 74 -4.59 2.75 -3.61
N ALA A 75 -5.37 2.01 -2.81
CA ALA A 75 -4.84 1.05 -1.83
C ALA A 75 -4.02 -0.06 -2.52
N GLY A 76 -4.58 -0.68 -3.57
CA GLY A 76 -3.87 -1.68 -4.37
C GLY A 76 -2.56 -1.14 -4.92
N PHE A 77 -2.60 0.03 -5.56
CA PHE A 77 -1.42 0.70 -6.10
C PHE A 77 -0.33 0.95 -5.05
N LEU A 78 -0.72 1.41 -3.86
CA LEU A 78 0.21 1.62 -2.74
C LEU A 78 0.86 0.31 -2.29
N VAL A 79 0.17 -0.82 -2.30
CA VAL A 79 0.80 -2.13 -2.06
C VAL A 79 1.84 -2.45 -3.11
N GLY A 80 1.50 -2.29 -4.38
CA GLY A 80 2.44 -2.53 -5.48
C GLY A 80 3.72 -1.71 -5.32
N VAL A 81 3.56 -0.40 -5.07
CA VAL A 81 4.68 0.51 -4.79
C VAL A 81 5.46 0.07 -3.55
N SER A 82 4.78 -0.32 -2.47
CA SER A 82 5.42 -0.80 -1.24
C SER A 82 6.30 -2.03 -1.49
N ILE A 83 5.79 -3.02 -2.23
CA ILE A 83 6.52 -4.24 -2.62
C ILE A 83 7.76 -3.87 -3.45
N HIS A 84 7.59 -3.05 -4.48
CA HIS A 84 8.68 -2.62 -5.33
C HIS A 84 9.77 -1.91 -4.52
N LEU A 85 9.39 -0.89 -3.75
CA LEU A 85 10.34 -0.12 -2.94
C LEU A 85 11.00 -0.99 -1.87
N ALA A 86 10.29 -1.95 -1.28
CA ALA A 86 10.89 -2.87 -0.31
C ALA A 86 12.00 -3.71 -0.94
N ALA A 87 11.83 -4.15 -2.19
CA ALA A 87 12.91 -4.80 -2.93
C ALA A 87 14.08 -3.84 -3.20
N ASP A 88 13.76 -2.58 -3.46
CA ASP A 88 14.73 -1.56 -3.83
C ASP A 88 15.55 -1.00 -2.67
N ILE A 89 15.10 -1.19 -1.42
CA ILE A 89 15.91 -0.95 -0.20
C ILE A 89 17.22 -1.74 -0.25
N LEU A 90 17.20 -2.94 -0.85
CA LEU A 90 18.36 -3.84 -0.92
C LEU A 90 19.28 -3.55 -2.09
N SER A 91 18.86 -2.68 -3.01
CA SER A 91 19.64 -2.30 -4.17
C SER A 91 20.72 -1.27 -3.79
N PRO A 92 21.90 -1.26 -4.45
CA PRO A 92 22.95 -0.30 -4.13
C PRO A 92 22.52 1.16 -4.31
N ALA A 93 22.57 1.95 -3.24
CA ALA A 93 22.30 3.38 -3.27
C ALA A 93 23.57 4.21 -3.54
N LYS A 94 24.20 4.01 -4.71
CA LYS A 94 25.41 4.72 -5.12
C LYS A 94 25.32 5.17 -6.57
N GLY A 95 25.89 6.34 -6.88
CA GLY A 95 25.88 6.90 -8.22
C GLY A 95 24.47 6.99 -8.80
N PHE A 96 24.26 6.34 -9.95
CA PHE A 96 22.96 6.32 -10.63
C PHE A 96 21.85 5.72 -9.77
N GLY A 97 22.13 4.73 -8.91
CA GLY A 97 21.16 4.03 -8.06
C GLY A 97 20.69 4.80 -6.81
N THR A 98 21.06 6.07 -6.66
CA THR A 98 20.51 6.95 -5.62
C THR A 98 19.14 7.48 -6.02
N VAL A 99 18.35 8.00 -5.08
CA VAL A 99 17.11 8.71 -5.39
C VAL A 99 17.43 10.11 -5.88
N TRP A 100 16.77 10.56 -6.94
CA TRP A 100 17.02 11.87 -7.56
C TRP A 100 15.79 12.76 -7.55
N LEU A 101 16.03 14.06 -7.36
CA LEU A 101 15.06 15.09 -7.67
C LEU A 101 14.91 15.22 -9.20
N PRO A 102 13.70 15.46 -9.72
CA PRO A 102 13.50 15.65 -11.15
C PRO A 102 14.13 16.95 -11.65
N TRP A 103 14.15 17.12 -12.96
CA TRP A 103 14.41 18.40 -13.61
C TRP A 103 13.47 19.48 -13.03
N PRO A 104 13.94 20.73 -12.83
CA PRO A 104 15.24 21.29 -13.21
C PRO A 104 16.38 21.06 -12.21
N ILE A 105 16.10 20.45 -11.05
CA ILE A 105 17.06 20.39 -9.95
C ILE A 105 18.11 19.30 -10.20
N LYS A 106 17.68 18.08 -10.61
CA LYS A 106 18.56 16.93 -10.89
C LYS A 106 19.64 16.74 -9.82
N ALA A 107 19.25 16.79 -8.55
CA ALA A 107 20.14 16.54 -7.42
C ALA A 107 19.85 15.18 -6.78
N SER A 108 20.91 14.49 -6.39
CA SER A 108 20.83 13.20 -5.69
C SER A 108 20.60 13.39 -4.20
N LEU A 109 19.79 12.53 -3.60
CA LEU A 109 19.67 12.39 -2.14
C LEU A 109 20.90 11.70 -1.52
N GLY A 110 21.76 11.11 -2.34
CA GLY A 110 23.00 10.47 -1.90
C GLY A 110 22.73 9.40 -0.82
N PRO A 111 23.44 9.44 0.32
CA PRO A 111 23.27 8.48 1.41
C PRO A 111 21.88 8.43 2.04
N LEU A 112 21.02 9.44 1.83
CA LEU A 112 19.65 9.44 2.35
C LEU A 112 18.67 8.61 1.51
N SER A 113 19.10 8.13 0.35
CA SER A 113 18.24 7.37 -0.58
C SER A 113 17.60 6.12 0.04
N PRO A 114 18.34 5.24 0.76
CA PRO A 114 17.72 4.07 1.39
C PRO A 114 16.67 4.44 2.43
N MET A 115 16.92 5.51 3.21
CA MET A 115 15.96 6.01 4.19
C MET A 115 14.70 6.53 3.51
N TRP A 116 14.84 7.25 2.40
CA TRP A 116 13.71 7.72 1.60
C TRP A 116 12.86 6.56 1.06
N ILE A 117 13.51 5.56 0.44
CA ILE A 117 12.83 4.38 -0.12
C ILE A 117 12.12 3.59 1.00
N ALA A 118 12.80 3.35 2.13
CA ALA A 118 12.23 2.63 3.26
C ALA A 118 11.02 3.37 3.87
N ALA A 119 11.14 4.68 4.08
CA ALA A 119 10.04 5.50 4.59
C ALA A 119 8.82 5.45 3.64
N ASN A 120 9.03 5.60 2.33
CA ASN A 120 7.95 5.55 1.36
C ASN A 120 7.33 4.15 1.25
N SER A 121 8.12 3.09 1.30
CA SER A 121 7.61 1.71 1.33
C SER A 121 6.71 1.47 2.55
N GLY A 122 7.14 1.93 3.73
CA GLY A 122 6.38 1.83 4.98
C GLY A 122 5.10 2.68 4.97
N VAL A 123 5.19 3.95 4.59
CA VAL A 123 4.02 4.85 4.48
C VAL A 123 3.02 4.28 3.48
N ALA A 124 3.48 3.75 2.33
CA ALA A 124 2.60 3.14 1.34
C ALA A 124 1.80 1.99 1.95
N MET A 125 2.48 1.09 2.68
CA MET A 125 1.83 -0.04 3.33
C MET A 125 0.86 0.40 4.42
N VAL A 126 1.24 1.33 5.29
CA VAL A 126 0.37 1.86 6.36
C VAL A 126 -0.88 2.48 5.76
N CYS A 127 -0.73 3.35 4.76
CA CYS A 127 -1.86 3.99 4.10
C CYS A 127 -2.77 2.99 3.40
N SER A 128 -2.19 1.95 2.77
CA SER A 128 -2.98 0.89 2.16
C SER A 128 -3.76 0.08 3.19
N LEU A 129 -3.11 -0.37 4.27
CA LEU A 129 -3.77 -1.09 5.36
C LEU A 129 -4.90 -0.28 5.99
N HIS A 130 -4.65 1.01 6.21
CA HIS A 130 -5.64 1.94 6.74
C HIS A 130 -6.84 2.09 5.79
N ALA A 131 -6.58 2.28 4.50
CA ALA A 131 -7.62 2.41 3.48
C ALA A 131 -8.51 1.15 3.42
N MET A 132 -7.90 -0.02 3.58
CA MET A 132 -8.60 -1.31 3.58
C MET A 132 -9.52 -1.53 4.77
N GLN A 133 -9.16 -1.03 5.97
CA GLN A 133 -10.05 -1.07 7.14
C GLN A 133 -11.34 -0.25 6.91
N GLY A 134 -11.26 0.77 6.06
CA GLY A 134 -12.40 1.60 5.69
C GLY A 134 -13.27 1.04 4.57
N LEU A 135 -12.91 -0.09 3.96
CA LEU A 135 -13.79 -0.82 3.05
C LEU A 135 -14.66 -1.77 3.88
N LYS A 136 -15.98 -1.79 3.62
CA LYS A 136 -16.96 -2.58 4.40
C LYS A 136 -16.91 -4.08 4.08
N LEU A 137 -15.70 -4.62 3.98
CA LEU A 137 -15.43 -5.98 3.54
C LEU A 137 -15.05 -6.81 4.77
N ARG A 138 -15.94 -7.72 5.16
CA ARG A 138 -15.78 -8.58 6.35
C ARG A 138 -14.47 -9.36 6.37
N HIS A 139 -13.88 -9.64 5.20
CA HIS A 139 -12.61 -10.35 5.04
C HIS A 139 -11.53 -9.54 4.32
N ALA A 140 -11.71 -8.21 4.14
CA ALA A 140 -10.81 -7.36 3.35
C ALA A 140 -9.35 -7.54 3.75
N THR A 141 -9.06 -7.42 5.05
CA THR A 141 -7.69 -7.46 5.56
C THR A 141 -7.02 -8.81 5.30
N GLY A 142 -7.77 -9.91 5.40
CA GLY A 142 -7.26 -11.26 5.14
C GLY A 142 -6.98 -11.49 3.65
N ILE A 143 -7.93 -11.13 2.78
CA ILE A 143 -7.78 -11.21 1.32
C ILE A 143 -6.63 -10.30 0.86
N PHE A 144 -6.59 -9.07 1.37
CA PHE A 144 -5.53 -8.11 1.12
C PHE A 144 -4.16 -8.64 1.51
N GLY A 145 -4.03 -9.22 2.71
CA GLY A 145 -2.78 -9.84 3.16
C GLY A 145 -2.35 -10.96 2.21
N LEU A 146 -3.26 -11.88 1.89
CA LEU A 146 -3.00 -12.99 0.96
C LEU A 146 -2.54 -12.50 -0.41
N LEU A 147 -3.22 -11.51 -0.98
CA LEU A 147 -2.88 -10.92 -2.28
C LEU A 147 -1.53 -10.19 -2.24
N SER A 148 -1.26 -9.44 -1.17
CA SER A 148 0.00 -8.73 -0.99
C SER A 148 1.17 -9.70 -0.92
N PHE A 149 1.05 -10.77 -0.12
CA PHE A 149 2.08 -11.81 -0.03
C PHE A 149 2.23 -12.60 -1.34
N GLY A 150 1.11 -12.94 -2.00
CA GLY A 150 1.14 -13.61 -3.30
C GLY A 150 1.86 -12.78 -4.36
N LEU A 151 1.58 -11.48 -4.42
CA LEU A 151 2.22 -10.56 -5.36
C LEU A 151 3.70 -10.35 -5.03
N ALA A 152 4.04 -10.18 -3.74
CA ALA A 152 5.44 -10.05 -3.32
C ALA A 152 6.25 -11.31 -3.62
N ALA A 153 5.66 -12.50 -3.41
CA ALA A 153 6.30 -13.77 -3.74
C ALA A 153 6.50 -13.91 -5.26
N ALA A 154 5.47 -13.60 -6.05
CA ALA A 154 5.57 -13.60 -7.52
C ALA A 154 6.63 -12.61 -8.02
N TYR A 155 6.70 -11.41 -7.45
CA TYR A 155 7.70 -10.43 -7.81
C TYR A 155 9.13 -10.93 -7.48
N ALA A 156 9.34 -11.48 -6.29
CA ALA A 156 10.62 -12.00 -5.83
C ALA A 156 11.14 -13.19 -6.67
N THR A 157 10.24 -14.04 -7.17
CA THR A 157 10.62 -15.18 -8.02
C THR A 157 10.94 -14.75 -9.45
N LEU A 158 10.24 -13.77 -9.99
CA LEU A 158 10.41 -13.31 -11.38
C LEU A 158 11.62 -12.39 -11.59
N HIS A 159 12.04 -11.61 -10.59
CA HIS A 159 13.08 -10.57 -10.73
C HIS A 159 14.45 -10.95 -10.12
N GLU A 160 14.89 -12.20 -10.33
CA GLU A 160 16.20 -12.79 -9.99
C GLU A 160 16.51 -12.99 -8.49
N ARG A 161 16.37 -14.22 -7.96
CA ARG A 161 16.95 -14.70 -6.66
C ARG A 161 16.86 -13.75 -5.44
N LYS A 162 15.86 -12.87 -5.41
CA LYS A 162 15.65 -11.91 -4.33
C LYS A 162 14.70 -12.48 -3.26
N GLY A 163 15.02 -13.65 -2.71
CA GLY A 163 14.36 -14.11 -1.46
C GLY A 163 14.44 -13.04 -0.37
N MET A 164 15.52 -12.24 -0.39
CA MET A 164 15.69 -11.08 0.47
C MET A 164 14.69 -9.94 0.19
N ALA A 165 14.20 -9.74 -1.04
CA ALA A 165 13.16 -8.74 -1.32
C ALA A 165 11.83 -9.13 -0.68
N PHE A 166 11.47 -10.41 -0.74
CA PHE A 166 10.30 -10.90 -0.02
C PHE A 166 10.46 -10.70 1.49
N LEU A 167 11.64 -10.97 2.04
CA LEU A 167 11.93 -10.73 3.45
C LEU A 167 11.87 -9.23 3.82
N ALA A 168 12.43 -8.35 2.98
CA ALA A 168 12.35 -6.90 3.18
C ALA A 168 10.90 -6.42 3.18
N PHE A 169 10.08 -6.91 2.24
CA PHE A 169 8.66 -6.63 2.21
C PHE A 169 7.94 -7.18 3.45
N LEU A 170 8.25 -8.40 3.88
CA LEU A 170 7.68 -9.00 5.09
C LEU A 170 7.97 -8.14 6.33
N VAL A 171 9.20 -7.64 6.48
CA VAL A 171 9.57 -6.72 7.56
C VAL A 171 8.73 -5.44 7.49
N VAL A 172 8.65 -4.81 6.31
CA VAL A 172 7.83 -3.59 6.11
C VAL A 172 6.36 -3.87 6.47
N PHE A 173 5.81 -4.98 5.99
CA PHE A 173 4.42 -5.37 6.23
C PHE A 173 4.16 -5.56 7.73
N VAL A 174 5.00 -6.32 8.43
CA VAL A 174 4.85 -6.58 9.88
C VAL A 174 4.91 -5.29 10.68
N LEU A 175 5.88 -4.40 10.38
CA LEU A 175 6.01 -3.12 11.06
C LEU A 175 4.78 -2.22 10.81
N ALA A 176 4.33 -2.13 9.57
CA ALA A 176 3.15 -1.34 9.21
C ALA A 176 1.87 -1.90 9.86
N PHE A 177 1.71 -3.22 9.88
CA PHE A 177 0.58 -3.89 10.52
C PHE A 177 0.59 -3.67 12.03
N ALA A 178 1.74 -3.82 12.69
CA ALA A 178 1.88 -3.56 14.13
C ALA A 178 1.56 -2.11 14.47
N PHE A 179 2.02 -1.16 13.64
CA PHE A 179 1.72 0.25 13.79
C PHE A 179 0.21 0.54 13.68
N GLU A 180 -0.45 0.06 12.62
CA GLU A 180 -1.90 0.25 12.45
C GLU A 180 -2.71 -0.41 13.57
N TRP A 181 -2.31 -1.61 14.01
CA TRP A 181 -2.95 -2.29 15.13
C TRP A 181 -2.84 -1.47 16.43
N TRP A 182 -1.65 -0.93 16.73
CA TRP A 182 -1.42 -0.07 17.88
C TRP A 182 -2.26 1.20 17.81
N MET A 183 -2.27 1.88 16.66
CA MET A 183 -3.09 3.08 16.44
C MET A 183 -4.59 2.80 16.58
N ALA A 184 -5.06 1.67 16.04
CA ALA A 184 -6.47 1.26 16.18
C ALA A 184 -6.83 0.99 17.66
N ARG A 185 -5.91 0.45 18.45
CA ARG A 185 -6.10 0.27 19.89
C ARG A 185 -6.25 1.61 20.61
N GLN A 186 -5.38 2.58 20.33
CA GLN A 186 -5.47 3.93 20.92
C GLN A 186 -6.80 4.62 20.59
N ARG A 187 -7.26 4.51 19.33
CA ARG A 187 -8.57 5.07 18.91
C ARG A 187 -9.74 4.48 19.70
N ARG A 188 -9.73 3.17 19.97
CA ARG A 188 -10.78 2.51 20.75
C ARG A 188 -10.79 2.96 22.22
N SER A 189 -9.63 3.09 22.83
CA SER A 189 -9.50 3.59 24.21
C SER A 189 -10.02 5.01 24.34
N ALA A 190 -9.63 5.91 23.44
CA ALA A 190 -10.10 7.30 23.45
C ALA A 190 -11.63 7.41 23.28
N THR A 191 -12.23 6.61 22.39
CA THR A 191 -13.69 6.58 22.20
C THR A 191 -14.44 6.04 23.42
N ALA A 192 -13.88 5.04 24.11
CA ALA A 192 -14.47 4.52 25.34
C ALA A 192 -14.46 5.58 26.45
N GLU A 193 -13.33 6.25 26.65
CA GLU A 193 -13.20 7.34 27.62
C GLU A 193 -14.15 8.51 27.33
N ALA A 194 -14.35 8.86 26.06
CA ALA A 194 -15.28 9.92 25.66
C ALA A 194 -16.74 9.57 26.01
N ARG A 195 -17.16 8.32 25.72
CA ARG A 195 -18.50 7.83 26.05
C ARG A 195 -18.76 7.80 27.56
N ASP A 196 -17.77 7.41 28.35
CA ASP A 196 -17.88 7.38 29.81
C ASP A 196 -18.01 8.79 30.41
N ARG A 197 -17.48 9.83 29.74
CA ARG A 197 -17.64 11.24 30.16
C ARG A 197 -19.02 11.79 29.83
N GLU A 198 -19.58 11.43 28.67
CA GLU A 198 -20.94 11.86 28.27
C GLU A 198 -22.04 11.19 29.10
N ALA A 199 -21.76 10.02 29.70
CA ALA A 199 -22.68 9.28 30.54
C ALA A 199 -22.73 9.75 32.01
N ARG A 200 -21.88 10.70 32.41
CA ARG A 200 -21.82 11.28 33.76
C ARG A 200 -22.41 12.67 33.80
#